data_AF-M8BIG2-F1
#
_entry.id   AF-M8BIG2-F1
#
_cell.length_a   1.000
_cell.length_b   1.000
_cell.length_c   1.000
_cell.angle_alpha   90.00
_cell.angle_beta   90.00
_cell.angle_gamma   90.00
#
_symmetry.space_group_name_H-M   'P 1'
#
loop_
_entity.id
_entity.type
_entity.pdbx_description
1 polymer ?
#
loop_
_entity_poly.entity_id
_entity_poly.type
_entity_poly.pdbx_seq_one_letter_code
_entity_poly.pdbx_strand_id
1 'polypeptide(L)'
;MVRLQHRSAERHLEGVAAKLAEMVKKGAKKAGKGRNVAVEGAEVRRLGKWSLDAMEVMLEHARMEERVLFPDIQRASFPGVCDKVQEQHGKHLPMMNGIKEDIKTLLTLELGSALFYEVLVNLSVRLKALQGRVSVVTSRVGYGSSTIAIAYSSTTALEFCSWKVDHTKEHFKEEEKDMLPRLESVRRMQREEGNVPDKSNSGWASEAMGTMEMTHSKLFPFFMTGLMPQEAVQYLDLVCRCTKNTRHLVSMLRSLAERLEDANPLIIHNNPTRLYEHLLVKSP
;
A
#
# COMPACT_ATOMS: atom_id res chain seq x y z
N MET A 1 15.95 -0.73 5.10
CA MET A 1 14.58 -1.00 5.58
C MET A 1 13.58 -0.03 4.94
N VAL A 2 13.49 1.21 5.43
CA VAL A 2 12.44 2.18 5.09
C VAL A 2 12.31 2.42 3.58
N ARG A 3 13.43 2.74 2.90
CA ARG A 3 13.44 2.89 1.44
C ARG A 3 12.93 1.66 0.67
N LEU A 4 13.14 0.44 1.18
CA LEU A 4 12.62 -0.78 0.56
C LEU A 4 11.10 -0.89 0.78
N GLN A 5 10.60 -0.45 1.94
CA GLN A 5 9.17 -0.38 2.22
C GLN A 5 8.47 0.64 1.29
N HIS A 6 9.06 1.83 1.13
CA HIS A 6 8.56 2.84 0.18
C HIS A 6 8.46 2.28 -1.23
N ARG A 7 9.53 1.66 -1.73
CA ARG A 7 9.56 1.08 -3.09
C ARG A 7 8.53 -0.02 -3.30
N SER A 8 8.37 -0.92 -2.33
CA SER A 8 7.34 -1.95 -2.40
C SER A 8 5.94 -1.34 -2.45
N ALA A 9 5.64 -0.42 -1.53
CA ALA A 9 4.35 0.24 -1.46
C ALA A 9 4.01 1.04 -2.71
N GLU A 10 4.97 1.82 -3.22
CA GLU A 10 4.83 2.61 -4.45
C GLU A 10 4.45 1.71 -5.63
N ARG A 11 5.19 0.62 -5.86
CA ARG A 11 4.93 -0.29 -6.98
C ARG A 11 3.58 -1.00 -6.86
N HIS A 12 3.14 -1.33 -5.65
CA HIS A 12 1.79 -1.88 -5.46
C HIS A 12 0.71 -0.85 -5.76
N LEU A 13 0.85 0.39 -5.31
CA LEU A 13 -0.11 1.46 -5.59
C LEU A 13 -0.17 1.79 -7.08
N GLU A 14 0.98 1.85 -7.76
CA GLU A 14 1.07 1.99 -9.21
C GLU A 14 0.38 0.83 -9.94
N GLY A 15 0.61 -0.40 -9.48
CA GLY A 15 -0.01 -1.59 -10.04
C GLY A 15 -1.55 -1.58 -9.91
N VAL A 16 -2.07 -1.19 -8.74
CA VAL A 16 -3.51 -0.97 -8.52
C VAL A 16 -4.05 0.08 -9.50
N ALA A 17 -3.37 1.23 -9.61
CA ALA A 17 -3.80 2.32 -10.50
C ALA A 17 -3.79 1.89 -11.98
N ALA A 18 -2.74 1.21 -12.42
CA ALA A 18 -2.60 0.70 -13.78
C ALA A 18 -3.68 -0.35 -14.10
N LYS A 19 -3.97 -1.25 -13.16
CA LYS A 19 -5.00 -2.26 -13.34
C LYS A 19 -6.39 -1.63 -13.42
N LEU A 20 -6.69 -0.67 -12.55
CA LEU A 20 -7.93 0.09 -12.64
C LEU A 20 -8.06 0.78 -14.00
N ALA A 21 -6.99 1.41 -14.49
CA ALA A 21 -6.97 2.06 -15.81
C ALA A 21 -7.25 1.08 -16.94
N GLU A 22 -6.69 -0.13 -16.87
CA GLU A 22 -6.96 -1.21 -17.82
C GLU A 22 -8.44 -1.62 -17.80
N MET A 23 -9.00 -1.83 -16.60
CA MET A 23 -10.40 -2.23 -16.42
C MET A 23 -11.37 -1.17 -16.95
N VAL A 24 -11.11 0.12 -16.68
CA VAL A 24 -11.92 1.24 -17.21
C VAL A 24 -11.84 1.29 -18.73
N LYS A 25 -10.64 1.16 -19.33
CA LYS A 25 -10.46 1.13 -20.80
C LYS A 25 -11.19 -0.05 -21.43
N LYS A 26 -11.14 -1.24 -20.81
CA LYS A 26 -11.88 -2.44 -21.27
C LYS A 26 -13.40 -2.20 -21.21
N GLY A 27 -13.90 -1.63 -20.12
CA GLY A 27 -15.30 -1.26 -19.94
C GLY A 27 -15.80 -0.29 -21.02
N ALA A 28 -15.06 0.80 -21.24
CA ALA A 28 -15.37 1.80 -22.27
C ALA A 28 -15.40 1.20 -23.69
N LYS A 29 -14.43 0.33 -24.03
CA LYS A 29 -14.40 -0.36 -25.33
C LYS A 29 -15.57 -1.33 -25.53
N LYS A 30 -16.03 -2.01 -24.48
CA LYS A 30 -17.22 -2.89 -24.54
C LYS A 30 -18.51 -2.07 -24.72
N ALA A 31 -18.62 -0.96 -23.99
CA ALA A 31 -19.75 -0.02 -24.11
C ALA A 31 -19.88 0.56 -25.52
N GLY A 32 -18.78 1.04 -26.11
CA GLY A 32 -18.76 1.57 -27.48
C GLY A 32 -19.08 0.54 -28.57
N LYS A 33 -19.06 -0.76 -28.26
CA LYS A 33 -19.47 -1.85 -29.16
C LYS A 33 -20.88 -2.37 -28.89
N GLY A 34 -21.68 -1.67 -28.07
CA GLY A 34 -23.04 -2.09 -27.70
C GLY A 34 -23.10 -3.41 -26.93
N ARG A 35 -21.97 -3.89 -26.38
CA ARG A 35 -21.92 -5.10 -25.55
C ARG A 35 -22.21 -4.76 -24.11
N ASN A 36 -22.90 -5.66 -23.41
CA ASN A 36 -23.14 -5.53 -21.98
C ASN A 36 -21.82 -5.26 -21.23
N VAL A 37 -21.77 -4.15 -20.50
CA VAL A 37 -20.61 -3.68 -19.73
C VAL A 37 -20.59 -4.42 -18.39
N ALA A 38 -20.55 -5.74 -18.42
CA ALA A 38 -20.25 -6.51 -17.23
C ALA A 38 -18.73 -6.48 -17.03
N VAL A 39 -18.28 -5.69 -16.05
CA VAL A 39 -16.96 -5.90 -15.44
C VAL A 39 -17.05 -7.22 -14.68
N GLU A 40 -16.08 -8.11 -14.89
CA GLU A 40 -16.11 -9.42 -14.25
C GLU A 40 -15.96 -9.24 -12.73
N GLY A 41 -16.97 -9.65 -11.95
CA GLY A 41 -16.99 -9.42 -10.50
C GLY A 41 -15.77 -10.01 -9.78
N ALA A 42 -15.19 -11.09 -10.32
CA ALA A 42 -13.95 -11.66 -9.82
C ALA A 42 -12.73 -10.73 -10.01
N GLU A 43 -12.66 -9.99 -11.12
CA GLU A 43 -11.59 -9.02 -11.38
C GLU A 43 -11.69 -7.81 -10.44
N VAL A 44 -12.91 -7.34 -10.17
CA VAL A 44 -13.17 -6.28 -9.18
C VAL A 44 -12.75 -6.73 -7.77
N ARG A 45 -13.11 -7.97 -7.38
CA ARG A 45 -12.75 -8.52 -6.08
C ARG A 45 -11.23 -8.64 -5.90
N ARG A 46 -10.51 -9.11 -6.94
CA ARG A 46 -9.04 -9.17 -6.93
C ARG A 46 -8.39 -7.80 -6.79
N LEU A 47 -8.87 -6.80 -7.54
CA LEU A 47 -8.36 -5.43 -7.44
C LEU A 47 -8.62 -4.81 -6.07
N GLY A 48 -9.81 -5.05 -5.49
CA GLY A 48 -10.14 -4.61 -4.13
C GLY A 48 -9.23 -5.26 -3.09
N LYS A 49 -8.98 -6.58 -3.19
CA LYS A 49 -8.05 -7.28 -2.31
C LYS A 49 -6.61 -6.73 -2.43
N TRP A 50 -6.13 -6.49 -3.65
CA TRP A 50 -4.83 -5.82 -3.85
C TRP A 50 -4.78 -4.47 -3.12
N SER A 51 -5.81 -3.65 -3.32
CA SER A 51 -5.89 -2.32 -2.72
C SER A 51 -5.85 -2.40 -1.19
N LEU A 52 -6.53 -3.39 -0.59
CA LEU A 52 -6.52 -3.63 0.85
C LEU A 52 -5.14 -4.05 1.36
N ASP A 53 -4.51 -5.02 0.72
CA ASP A 53 -3.20 -5.52 1.15
C ASP A 53 -2.13 -4.41 1.03
N ALA A 54 -2.17 -3.60 -0.03
CA ALA A 54 -1.30 -2.42 -0.20
C ALA A 54 -1.53 -1.37 0.90
N MET A 55 -2.79 -1.11 1.26
CA MET A 55 -3.13 -0.17 2.32
C MET A 55 -2.73 -0.66 3.70
N GLU A 56 -2.80 -1.97 3.95
CA GLU A 56 -2.36 -2.55 5.22
C GLU A 56 -0.84 -2.41 5.41
N VAL A 57 -0.04 -2.69 4.37
CA VAL A 57 1.41 -2.46 4.38
C VAL A 57 1.74 -0.99 4.67
N MET A 58 1.03 -0.06 4.02
CA MET A 58 1.21 1.38 4.24
C MET A 58 0.86 1.81 5.67
N LEU A 59 -0.24 1.30 6.23
CA LEU A 59 -0.66 1.61 7.58
C LEU A 59 0.35 1.09 8.61
N GLU A 60 0.88 -0.12 8.42
CA GLU A 60 1.92 -0.66 9.30
C GLU A 60 3.23 0.11 9.17
N HIS A 61 3.59 0.50 7.95
CA HIS A 61 4.77 1.32 7.70
C HIS A 61 4.67 2.65 8.45
N ALA A 62 3.61 3.44 8.25
CA ALA A 62 3.42 4.71 8.95
C ALA A 62 3.39 4.54 10.48
N ARG A 63 2.70 3.51 11.01
CA ARG A 63 2.69 3.22 12.46
C ARG A 63 4.07 2.85 12.99
N MET A 64 4.87 2.13 12.20
CA MET A 64 6.24 1.79 12.55
C MET A 64 7.10 3.05 12.62
N GLU A 65 6.90 4.00 11.72
CA GLU A 65 7.59 5.29 11.78
C GLU A 65 7.20 6.10 13.03
N GLU A 66 5.91 6.21 13.33
CA GLU A 66 5.41 6.90 14.54
C GLU A 66 5.90 6.26 15.84
N ARG A 67 6.08 4.93 15.88
CA ARG A 67 6.44 4.20 17.10
C ARG A 67 7.93 4.04 17.30
N VAL A 68 8.70 3.94 16.22
CA VAL A 68 10.12 3.56 16.27
C VAL A 68 11.01 4.69 15.76
N LEU A 69 10.73 5.24 14.57
CA LEU A 69 11.65 6.18 13.93
C LEU A 69 11.52 7.59 14.49
N PHE A 70 10.31 8.15 14.46
CA PHE A 70 10.07 9.53 14.89
C PHE A 70 10.42 9.77 16.35
N PRO A 71 10.12 8.86 17.30
CA PRO A 71 10.54 9.05 18.70
C PRO A 71 12.06 9.10 18.86
N ASP A 72 12.79 8.27 18.11
CA ASP A 72 14.26 8.26 18.17
C ASP A 72 14.88 9.53 17.57
N ILE A 73 14.34 9.99 16.44
CA ILE A 73 14.76 11.26 15.82
C ILE A 73 14.45 12.42 16.76
N GLN A 74 13.26 12.45 17.35
CA GLN A 74 12.79 13.52 18.22
C GLN A 74 13.58 13.61 19.53
N ARG A 75 13.99 12.47 20.10
CA ARG A 75 14.79 12.42 21.34
C ARG A 75 16.21 12.91 21.15
N ALA A 76 16.78 12.70 19.96
CA ALA A 76 18.18 13.03 19.66
C ALA A 76 18.35 14.33 18.84
N SER A 77 17.26 15.06 18.60
CA SER A 77 17.23 16.31 17.83
C SER A 77 16.52 17.43 18.59
N PHE A 78 16.41 18.62 17.99
CA PHE A 78 15.66 19.73 18.57
C PHE A 78 14.15 19.42 18.68
N PRO A 79 13.44 19.98 19.68
CA PRO A 79 12.00 19.86 19.81
C PRO A 79 11.25 20.26 18.53
N GLY A 80 10.32 19.41 18.09
CA GLY A 80 9.44 19.68 16.95
C GLY A 80 9.97 19.27 15.57
N VAL A 81 11.12 18.60 15.48
CA VAL A 81 11.69 18.14 14.19
C VAL A 81 10.76 17.18 13.43
N CYS A 82 9.90 16.43 14.13
CA CYS A 82 8.96 15.48 13.54
C CYS A 82 7.53 16.05 13.38
N ASP A 83 7.24 17.27 13.82
CA ASP A 83 5.86 17.77 13.95
C ASP A 83 5.11 17.78 12.60
N LYS A 84 5.78 18.23 11.53
CA LYS A 84 5.17 18.29 10.19
C LYS A 84 4.75 16.90 9.69
N VAL A 85 5.63 15.91 9.80
CA VAL A 85 5.35 14.54 9.31
C VAL A 85 4.32 13.84 10.20
N GLN A 86 4.35 14.08 11.52
CA GLN A 86 3.35 13.58 12.45
C GLN A 86 1.97 14.21 12.22
N GLU A 87 1.90 15.50 11.90
CA GLU A 87 0.64 16.15 11.53
C GLU A 87 0.07 15.56 10.23
N GLN A 88 0.92 15.30 9.23
CA GLN A 88 0.52 14.60 8.00
C GLN A 88 -0.03 13.20 8.32
N HIS A 89 0.68 12.40 9.11
CA HIS A 89 0.23 11.06 9.53
C HIS A 89 -1.08 11.12 10.31
N GLY A 90 -1.24 12.09 11.23
CA GLY A 90 -2.46 12.30 12.01
C GLY A 90 -3.69 12.61 11.15
N LYS A 91 -3.52 13.24 9.99
CA LYS A 91 -4.59 13.46 9.00
C LYS A 91 -4.80 12.25 8.09
N HIS A 92 -3.72 11.63 7.63
CA HIS A 92 -3.76 10.58 6.63
C HIS A 92 -4.20 9.23 7.20
N LEU A 93 -3.75 8.84 8.40
CA LEU A 93 -4.04 7.54 9.00
C LEU A 93 -5.54 7.28 9.22
N PRO A 94 -6.34 8.20 9.80
CA PRO A 94 -7.78 8.00 9.91
C PRO A 94 -8.47 7.88 8.55
N MET A 95 -8.05 8.70 7.58
CA MET A 95 -8.60 8.68 6.21
C MET A 95 -8.31 7.36 5.50
N MET A 96 -7.06 6.89 5.58
CA MET A 96 -6.65 5.60 5.01
C MET A 96 -7.39 4.44 5.66
N ASN A 97 -7.61 4.45 6.98
CA ASN A 97 -8.44 3.43 7.63
C ASN A 97 -9.89 3.49 7.14
N GLY A 98 -10.49 4.68 7.01
CA GLY A 98 -11.84 4.82 6.47
C GLY A 98 -11.98 4.26 5.04
N ILE A 99 -11.03 4.60 4.17
CA ILE A 99 -10.97 4.07 2.79
C ILE A 99 -10.82 2.54 2.80
N LYS A 100 -10.01 1.98 3.72
CA LYS A 100 -9.81 0.53 3.84
C LYS A 100 -11.11 -0.17 4.23
N GLU A 101 -11.82 0.35 5.22
CA GLU A 101 -13.09 -0.24 5.67
C GLU A 101 -14.20 -0.10 4.61
N ASP A 102 -14.21 0.97 3.81
CA ASP A 102 -15.12 1.08 2.66
C ASP A 102 -14.86 0.02 1.60
N ILE A 103 -13.59 -0.18 1.23
CA ILE A 103 -13.24 -1.20 0.24
C ILE A 103 -13.62 -2.58 0.75
N LYS A 104 -13.36 -2.90 2.03
CA LYS A 104 -13.81 -4.17 2.64
C LYS A 104 -15.32 -4.32 2.53
N THR A 105 -16.08 -3.28 2.85
CA THR A 105 -17.53 -3.29 2.78
C THR A 105 -18.02 -3.52 1.35
N LEU A 106 -17.45 -2.81 0.36
CA LEU A 106 -17.77 -3.00 -1.06
C LEU A 106 -17.52 -4.44 -1.54
N LEU A 107 -16.49 -5.11 -1.01
CA LEU A 107 -16.18 -6.50 -1.37
C LEU A 107 -17.22 -7.51 -0.85
N THR A 108 -17.96 -7.16 0.21
CA THR A 108 -19.01 -8.01 0.80
C THR A 108 -20.40 -7.76 0.24
N LEU A 109 -20.62 -6.59 -0.36
CA LEU A 109 -21.95 -6.19 -0.84
C LEU A 109 -22.26 -6.79 -2.21
N GLU A 110 -23.56 -7.01 -2.45
CA GLU A 110 -24.05 -7.40 -3.78
C GLU A 110 -23.87 -6.23 -4.76
N LEU A 111 -23.26 -6.54 -5.90
CA LEU A 111 -22.94 -5.57 -6.94
C LEU A 111 -24.23 -4.94 -7.47
N GLY A 112 -24.33 -3.61 -7.37
CA GLY A 112 -25.49 -2.85 -7.83
C GLY A 112 -26.64 -2.72 -6.83
N SER A 113 -26.47 -3.19 -5.58
CA SER A 113 -27.40 -2.89 -4.49
C SER A 113 -27.38 -1.40 -4.10
N ALA A 114 -28.45 -0.89 -3.47
CA ALA A 114 -28.51 0.50 -3.01
C ALA A 114 -27.36 0.84 -2.03
N LEU A 115 -27.08 -0.08 -1.10
CA LEU A 115 -25.97 0.04 -0.15
C LEU A 115 -24.61 0.03 -0.85
N PHE A 116 -24.44 -0.74 -1.94
CA PHE A 116 -23.22 -0.73 -2.72
C PHE A 116 -22.92 0.66 -3.29
N TYR A 117 -23.94 1.35 -3.82
CA TYR A 117 -23.78 2.71 -4.34
C TYR A 117 -23.50 3.73 -3.23
N GLU A 118 -24.14 3.61 -2.07
CA GLU A 118 -23.89 4.50 -0.93
C GLU A 118 -22.44 4.40 -0.43
N VAL A 119 -21.94 3.18 -0.24
CA VAL A 119 -20.54 2.97 0.17
C VAL A 119 -19.58 3.46 -0.91
N LEU A 120 -19.91 3.30 -2.19
CA LEU A 120 -19.10 3.81 -3.30
C LEU A 120 -19.03 5.34 -3.32
N VAL A 121 -20.13 6.03 -2.99
CA VAL A 121 -20.16 7.49 -2.84
C VAL A 121 -19.34 7.93 -1.63
N ASN A 122 -19.51 7.28 -0.48
CA ASN A 122 -18.74 7.59 0.74
C ASN A 122 -17.24 7.40 0.53
N LEU A 123 -16.86 6.31 -0.15
CA LEU A 123 -15.50 6.07 -0.59
C LEU A 123 -15.05 7.26 -1.45
N SER A 124 -15.76 7.59 -2.52
CA SER A 124 -15.43 8.73 -3.41
C SER A 124 -15.24 10.05 -2.65
N VAL A 125 -16.07 10.34 -1.65
CA VAL A 125 -15.93 11.54 -0.80
C VAL A 125 -14.63 11.52 0.01
N ARG A 126 -14.32 10.40 0.69
CA ARG A 126 -13.06 10.25 1.45
C ARG A 126 -11.83 10.31 0.55
N LEU A 127 -11.93 9.70 -0.63
CA LEU A 127 -10.91 9.78 -1.66
C LEU A 127 -10.65 11.25 -2.08
N LYS A 128 -11.70 12.04 -2.35
CA LYS A 128 -11.56 13.48 -2.69
C LYS A 128 -11.05 14.34 -1.55
N ALA A 129 -11.47 14.05 -0.32
CA ALA A 129 -10.97 14.75 0.87
C ALA A 129 -9.46 14.55 1.02
N LEU A 130 -8.96 13.35 0.75
CA LEU A 130 -7.52 13.07 0.73
C LEU A 130 -6.82 13.92 -0.36
N GLN A 131 -7.44 14.13 -1.52
CA GLN A 131 -6.90 14.96 -2.61
C GLN A 131 -6.72 16.46 -2.29
N GLY A 132 -7.26 16.96 -1.18
CA GLY A 132 -7.40 18.40 -0.92
C GLY A 132 -8.37 19.11 -1.86
N ARG A 133 -9.19 18.36 -2.63
CA ARG A 133 -10.19 18.89 -3.55
C ARG A 133 -11.59 18.68 -2.99
N VAL A 134 -12.13 19.68 -2.31
CA VAL A 134 -13.56 19.71 -1.96
C VAL A 134 -14.33 20.23 -3.15
N SER A 135 -14.83 19.33 -4.01
CA SER A 135 -15.92 19.65 -4.91
C SER A 135 -17.18 19.02 -4.36
N VAL A 136 -18.14 19.86 -3.95
CA VAL A 136 -19.49 19.43 -3.58
C VAL A 136 -20.08 18.67 -4.77
N VAL A 137 -20.22 17.35 -4.66
CA VAL A 137 -20.95 16.57 -5.67
C VAL A 137 -22.43 16.73 -5.38
N THR A 138 -23.06 17.74 -5.98
CA THR A 138 -24.51 17.80 -6.13
C THR A 138 -24.92 16.95 -7.32
N SER A 139 -24.86 15.62 -7.19
CA SER A 139 -25.51 14.76 -8.18
C SER A 139 -26.98 14.65 -7.85
N ARG A 140 -27.84 15.33 -8.64
CA ARG A 140 -29.20 14.81 -8.88
C ARG A 140 -29.01 13.41 -9.47
N VAL A 141 -29.19 12.39 -8.65
CA VAL A 141 -29.24 11.00 -9.10
C VAL A 141 -30.54 10.83 -9.87
N GLY A 142 -30.50 11.10 -11.16
CA GLY A 142 -31.54 10.67 -12.09
C GLY A 142 -31.47 9.16 -12.22
N TYR A 143 -32.44 8.46 -11.65
CA TYR A 143 -32.71 7.05 -11.92
C TYR A 143 -32.95 6.89 -13.43
N GLY A 144 -31.93 6.52 -14.22
CA GLY A 144 -32.12 6.42 -15.67
C GLY A 144 -31.01 5.80 -16.52
N SER A 145 -29.76 5.72 -16.07
CA SER A 145 -28.76 4.91 -16.79
C SER A 145 -27.58 4.54 -15.90
N SER A 146 -27.55 3.27 -15.49
CA SER A 146 -26.43 2.61 -14.80
C SER A 146 -25.08 2.87 -15.49
N THR A 147 -25.06 3.09 -16.80
CA THR A 147 -23.86 3.38 -17.60
C THR A 147 -23.20 4.74 -17.28
N ILE A 148 -23.98 5.79 -16.98
CA ILE A 148 -23.45 7.14 -16.73
C ILE A 148 -22.85 7.25 -15.33
N ALA A 149 -23.48 6.62 -14.32
CA ALA A 149 -22.96 6.57 -12.96
C ALA A 149 -21.64 5.79 -12.87
N ILE A 150 -21.53 4.67 -13.60
CA ILE A 150 -20.30 3.88 -13.67
C ILE A 150 -19.19 4.69 -14.35
N ALA A 151 -19.46 5.38 -15.47
CA ALA A 151 -18.45 6.19 -16.17
C ALA A 151 -17.91 7.36 -15.34
N TYR A 152 -18.78 8.09 -14.62
CA TYR A 152 -18.35 9.16 -13.71
C TYR A 152 -17.54 8.64 -12.51
N SER A 153 -17.94 7.49 -11.94
CA SER A 153 -17.16 6.82 -10.88
C SER A 153 -15.80 6.33 -11.39
N SER A 154 -15.72 5.92 -12.66
CA SER A 154 -14.50 5.40 -13.30
C SER A 154 -13.43 6.47 -13.46
N THR A 155 -13.79 7.64 -13.99
CA THR A 155 -12.83 8.74 -14.20
C THR A 155 -12.36 9.33 -12.87
N THR A 156 -13.28 9.49 -11.91
CA THR A 156 -12.96 9.95 -10.55
C THR A 156 -12.05 8.95 -9.83
N ALA A 157 -12.29 7.64 -9.98
CA ALA A 157 -11.46 6.61 -9.37
C ALA A 157 -10.05 6.55 -9.98
N LEU A 158 -9.90 6.81 -11.29
CA LEU A 158 -8.60 6.87 -11.95
C LEU A 158 -7.78 8.10 -11.55
N GLU A 159 -8.39 9.28 -11.59
CA GLU A 159 -7.76 10.51 -11.12
C GLU A 159 -7.37 10.40 -9.65
N PHE A 160 -8.21 9.73 -8.85
CA PHE A 160 -7.88 9.42 -7.47
C PHE A 160 -6.71 8.46 -7.31
N CYS A 161 -6.69 7.33 -8.02
CA CYS A 161 -5.58 6.39 -7.89
C CYS A 161 -4.26 7.02 -8.33
N SER A 162 -4.27 7.83 -9.40
CA SER A 162 -3.10 8.61 -9.82
C SER A 162 -2.67 9.58 -8.73
N TRP A 163 -3.58 10.41 -8.22
CA TRP A 163 -3.25 11.36 -7.16
C TRP A 163 -2.73 10.68 -5.89
N LYS A 164 -3.32 9.56 -5.47
CA LYS A 164 -2.88 8.81 -4.30
C LYS A 164 -1.46 8.29 -4.49
N VAL A 165 -1.15 7.78 -5.69
CA VAL A 165 0.21 7.36 -6.07
C VAL A 165 1.16 8.54 -6.00
N ASP A 166 0.84 9.65 -6.66
CA ASP A 166 1.71 10.83 -6.73
C ASP A 166 1.96 11.46 -5.36
N HIS A 167 0.92 11.62 -4.55
CA HIS A 167 1.03 12.18 -3.20
C HIS A 167 1.80 11.26 -2.25
N THR A 168 1.62 9.95 -2.36
CA THR A 168 2.42 8.97 -1.60
C THR A 168 3.89 9.06 -1.97
N LYS A 169 4.21 9.19 -3.27
CA LYS A 169 5.59 9.37 -3.74
C LYS A 169 6.21 10.66 -3.23
N GLU A 170 5.44 11.75 -3.19
CA GLU A 170 5.91 13.03 -2.64
C GLU A 170 6.23 12.90 -1.16
N HIS A 171 5.34 12.30 -0.37
CA HIS A 171 5.56 12.03 1.05
C HIS A 171 6.83 11.20 1.29
N PHE A 172 6.99 10.10 0.56
CA PHE A 172 8.22 9.29 0.63
C PHE A 172 9.47 10.06 0.24
N LYS A 173 9.41 10.92 -0.78
CA LYS A 173 10.54 11.76 -1.16
C LYS A 173 10.90 12.77 -0.07
N GLU A 174 9.92 13.39 0.58
CA GLU A 174 10.16 14.28 1.72
C GLU A 174 10.83 13.52 2.86
N GLU A 175 10.32 12.35 3.24
CA GLU A 175 10.90 11.54 4.31
C GLU A 175 12.32 11.04 3.97
N GLU A 176 12.54 10.58 2.74
CA GLU A 176 13.85 10.11 2.30
C GLU A 176 14.91 11.21 2.24
N LYS A 177 14.48 12.44 1.94
CA LYS A 177 15.35 13.62 1.86
C LYS A 177 15.60 14.25 3.22
N ASP A 178 14.60 14.32 4.08
CA ASP A 178 14.65 15.11 5.30
C ASP A 178 14.78 14.25 6.56
N MET A 179 14.03 13.15 6.66
CA MET A 179 13.95 12.33 7.88
C MET A 179 15.02 11.23 7.93
N LEU A 180 15.26 10.53 6.81
CA LEU A 180 16.23 9.43 6.79
C LEU A 180 17.67 9.86 7.08
N PRO A 181 18.19 11.00 6.57
CA PRO A 181 19.54 11.46 6.94
C PRO A 181 19.66 11.82 8.42
N ARG A 182 18.58 12.33 9.02
CA ARG A 182 18.54 12.62 10.47
C ARG A 182 18.59 11.33 11.27
N LEU A 183 17.76 10.34 10.90
CA LEU A 183 17.80 9.02 11.51
C LEU A 183 19.22 8.43 11.44
N GLU A 184 19.86 8.48 10.27
CA GLU A 184 21.22 7.99 10.09
C GLU A 184 22.25 8.71 10.99
N SER A 185 22.10 10.03 11.15
CA SER A 185 22.94 10.83 12.05
C SER A 185 22.73 10.44 13.52
N VAL A 186 21.48 10.28 13.96
CA VAL A 186 21.13 9.82 15.30
C VAL A 186 21.71 8.43 15.57
N ARG A 187 21.59 7.51 14.60
CA ARG A 187 22.15 6.16 14.73
C ARG A 187 23.67 6.17 14.76
N ARG A 188 24.32 7.05 14.01
CA ARG A 188 25.78 7.22 14.06
C ARG A 188 26.22 7.70 15.44
N MET A 189 25.58 8.71 15.99
CA MET A 189 25.85 9.24 17.33
C MET A 189 25.68 8.16 18.41
N GLN A 190 24.58 7.40 18.37
CA GLN A 190 24.33 6.30 19.32
C GLN A 190 25.42 5.22 19.30
N ARG A 191 26.03 4.96 18.14
CA ARG A 191 27.17 4.02 18.01
C ARG A 191 28.45 4.59 18.61
N GLU A 192 28.72 5.87 18.35
CA GLU A 192 29.94 6.55 18.84
C GLU A 192 29.93 6.75 20.36
N GLU A 193 28.76 6.93 20.97
CA GLU A 193 28.58 7.07 22.43
C GLU A 193 28.66 5.75 23.21
N GLY A 194 28.89 4.61 22.54
CA GLY A 194 28.95 3.29 23.18
C GLY A 194 27.63 2.77 23.74
N ASN A 195 26.52 3.49 23.49
CA ASN A 195 25.18 3.13 23.97
C ASN A 195 24.58 1.90 23.26
N VAL A 196 25.17 1.44 22.15
CA VAL A 196 24.68 0.25 21.44
C VAL A 196 25.84 -0.58 20.87
N PRO A 197 25.95 -1.90 21.17
CA PRO A 197 27.02 -2.75 20.66
C PRO A 197 27.03 -2.80 19.12
N ASP A 198 28.16 -3.10 18.48
CA ASP A 198 28.30 -3.17 17.01
C ASP A 198 27.32 -4.17 16.33
N LYS A 199 26.77 -5.13 17.11
CA LYS A 199 25.65 -6.02 16.71
C LYS A 199 24.27 -5.32 16.61
N SER A 200 24.19 -4.01 16.90
CA SER A 200 22.97 -3.21 16.98
C SER A 200 22.44 -2.64 15.68
N ASN A 201 23.15 -2.84 14.56
CA ASN A 201 22.61 -2.48 13.24
C ASN A 201 21.25 -3.17 12.98
N SER A 202 20.97 -4.28 13.67
CA SER A 202 19.69 -4.97 13.66
C SER A 202 18.72 -4.59 14.79
N GLY A 203 19.10 -3.82 15.82
CA GLY A 203 18.26 -3.59 17.01
C GLY A 203 16.95 -2.87 16.69
N TRP A 204 17.06 -1.62 16.23
CA TRP A 204 15.92 -0.83 15.78
C TRP A 204 15.23 -1.47 14.57
N ALA A 205 15.98 -2.12 13.69
CA ALA A 205 15.45 -2.82 12.54
C ALA A 205 14.59 -4.02 12.99
N SER A 206 14.99 -4.74 14.03
CA SER A 206 14.21 -5.82 14.63
C SER A 206 12.94 -5.30 15.29
N GLU A 207 13.03 -4.15 15.96
CA GLU A 207 11.87 -3.48 16.57
C GLU A 207 10.88 -2.98 15.50
N ALA A 208 11.38 -2.37 14.43
CA ALA A 208 10.59 -1.97 13.28
C ALA A 208 9.91 -3.18 12.62
N MET A 209 10.64 -4.29 12.44
CA MET A 209 10.08 -5.54 11.91
C MET A 209 8.99 -6.10 12.83
N GLY A 210 9.21 -6.08 14.15
CA GLY A 210 8.24 -6.53 15.14
C GLY A 210 6.98 -5.66 15.22
N THR A 211 7.09 -4.37 14.86
CA THR A 211 5.94 -3.45 14.82
C THR A 211 5.04 -3.70 13.61
N MET A 212 5.59 -4.24 12.52
CA MET A 212 4.87 -4.54 11.27
C MET A 212 4.52 -6.03 11.17
N GLU A 213 3.76 -6.52 12.14
CA GLU A 213 3.45 -7.94 12.30
C GLU A 213 2.77 -8.54 11.06
N MET A 214 1.85 -7.83 10.41
CA MET A 214 1.10 -8.34 9.26
C MET A 214 2.00 -8.43 8.02
N THR A 215 2.80 -7.40 7.77
CA THR A 215 3.80 -7.31 6.69
C THR A 215 4.83 -8.41 6.83
N HIS A 216 5.30 -8.69 8.04
CA HIS A 216 6.24 -9.77 8.32
C HIS A 216 5.57 -11.07 8.74
N SER A 217 4.32 -11.31 8.31
CA SER A 217 3.64 -12.60 8.45
C SER A 217 2.86 -12.91 7.18
N LYS A 218 1.54 -12.73 7.19
CA LYS A 218 0.63 -13.09 6.10
C LYS A 218 0.86 -12.28 4.82
N LEU A 219 1.32 -11.03 4.95
CA LEU A 219 1.56 -10.13 3.82
C LEU A 219 3.02 -10.17 3.35
N PHE A 220 3.87 -11.02 3.93
CA PHE A 220 5.28 -11.07 3.54
C PHE A 220 5.47 -11.40 2.05
N PRO A 221 4.79 -12.41 1.48
CA PRO A 221 4.89 -12.66 0.05
C PRO A 221 4.33 -11.51 -0.80
N PHE A 222 3.24 -10.88 -0.35
CA PHE A 222 2.69 -9.68 -1.01
C PHE A 222 3.76 -8.59 -1.08
N PHE A 223 4.31 -8.20 0.07
CA PHE A 223 5.34 -7.17 0.20
C PHE A 223 6.55 -7.43 -0.70
N MET A 224 7.03 -8.68 -0.74
CA MET A 224 8.20 -9.06 -1.52
C MET A 224 7.99 -8.92 -3.03
N THR A 225 6.75 -9.08 -3.51
CA THR A 225 6.43 -8.95 -4.94
C THR A 225 6.43 -7.50 -5.43
N GLY A 226 6.33 -6.53 -4.52
CA GLY A 226 6.56 -5.12 -4.81
C GLY A 226 8.04 -4.75 -4.95
N LEU A 227 8.97 -5.67 -4.73
CA LEU A 227 10.42 -5.42 -4.81
C LEU A 227 11.03 -5.97 -6.11
N MET A 228 12.07 -5.28 -6.61
CA MET A 228 12.93 -5.83 -7.66
C MET A 228 13.78 -6.98 -7.10
N PRO A 229 14.28 -7.92 -7.92
CA PRO A 229 15.02 -9.08 -7.42
C PRO A 229 16.18 -8.74 -6.47
N GLN A 230 16.98 -7.72 -6.79
CA GLN A 230 18.10 -7.28 -5.95
C GLN A 230 17.62 -6.68 -4.62
N GLU A 231 16.53 -5.92 -4.66
CA GLU A 231 15.91 -5.33 -3.48
C GLU A 231 15.27 -6.40 -2.59
N ALA A 232 14.64 -7.40 -3.18
CA ALA A 232 14.06 -8.54 -2.50
C ALA A 232 15.15 -9.32 -1.76
N VAL A 233 16.30 -9.59 -2.41
CA VAL A 233 17.45 -10.23 -1.76
C VAL A 233 17.99 -9.37 -0.62
N GLN A 234 18.14 -8.05 -0.82
CA GLN A 234 18.56 -7.14 0.24
C GLN A 234 17.58 -7.14 1.44
N TYR A 235 16.28 -7.18 1.16
CA TYR A 235 15.27 -7.20 2.21
C TYR A 235 15.28 -8.54 2.95
N LEU A 236 15.40 -9.65 2.22
CA LEU A 236 15.48 -10.98 2.78
C LEU A 236 16.67 -11.14 3.73
N ASP A 237 17.84 -10.67 3.32
CA ASP A 237 19.04 -10.66 4.15
C ASP A 237 18.84 -9.81 5.43
N LEU A 238 18.11 -8.69 5.34
CA LEU A 238 17.74 -7.91 6.51
C LEU A 238 16.78 -8.67 7.44
N VAL A 239 15.73 -9.31 6.90
CA VAL A 239 14.79 -10.13 7.67
C VAL A 239 15.53 -11.25 8.40
N CYS A 240 16.42 -11.97 7.73
CA CYS A 240 17.22 -13.03 8.34
C CYS A 240 18.09 -12.53 9.49
N ARG A 241 18.62 -11.30 9.41
CA ARG A 241 19.44 -10.68 10.47
C ARG A 241 18.62 -10.13 11.64
N CYS A 242 17.37 -9.75 11.40
CA CYS A 242 16.51 -9.10 12.39
C CYS A 242 15.53 -10.05 13.10
N THR A 243 15.18 -11.18 12.50
CA THR A 243 14.22 -12.12 13.09
C THR A 243 14.91 -13.15 13.98
N LYS A 244 14.81 -12.99 15.29
CA LYS A 244 15.32 -13.98 16.27
C LYS A 244 14.48 -15.25 16.36
N ASN A 245 13.19 -15.16 16.03
CA ASN A 245 12.28 -16.31 16.03
C ASN A 245 12.48 -17.13 14.75
N THR A 246 13.35 -18.13 14.80
CA THR A 246 13.66 -19.00 13.65
C THR A 246 12.44 -19.71 13.09
N ARG A 247 11.49 -20.12 13.95
CA ARG A 247 10.25 -20.78 13.49
C ARG A 247 9.41 -19.83 12.65
N HIS A 248 9.26 -18.59 13.10
CA HIS A 248 8.54 -17.55 12.37
C HIS A 248 9.21 -17.22 11.04
N LEU A 249 10.54 -17.04 11.05
CA LEU A 249 11.33 -16.82 9.84
C LEU A 249 11.12 -17.94 8.82
N VAL A 250 11.28 -19.20 9.22
CA VAL A 250 11.06 -20.37 8.34
C VAL A 250 9.64 -20.37 7.77
N SER A 251 8.64 -20.00 8.57
CA SER A 251 7.26 -19.88 8.10
C SER A 251 7.09 -18.80 7.02
N MET A 252 7.70 -17.63 7.19
CA MET A 252 7.69 -16.55 6.19
C MET A 252 8.36 -17.00 4.89
N LEU A 253 9.52 -17.64 4.98
CA LEU A 253 10.28 -18.10 3.82
C LEU A 253 9.54 -19.21 3.07
N ARG A 254 8.92 -20.15 3.79
CA ARG A 254 8.10 -21.19 3.18
C ARG A 254 6.91 -20.58 2.45
N SER A 255 6.20 -19.64 3.08
CA SER A 255 5.07 -18.96 2.44
C SER A 255 5.49 -18.20 1.18
N LEU A 256 6.67 -17.60 1.17
CA LEU A 256 7.22 -16.96 -0.03
C LEU A 256 7.55 -17.98 -1.12
N ALA A 257 8.22 -19.09 -0.75
CA ALA A 257 8.60 -20.15 -1.68
C ALA A 257 7.38 -20.80 -2.34
N GLU A 258 6.36 -21.17 -1.55
CA GLU A 258 5.08 -21.72 -2.05
C GLU A 258 4.45 -20.81 -3.10
N ARG A 259 4.43 -19.49 -2.86
CA ARG A 259 3.90 -18.53 -3.83
C ARG A 259 4.75 -18.43 -5.09
N LEU A 260 6.07 -18.51 -4.97
CA LEU A 260 6.98 -18.41 -6.12
C LEU A 260 7.03 -19.70 -6.97
N GLU A 261 6.94 -20.87 -6.35
CA GLU A 261 6.85 -22.17 -7.06
C GLU A 261 5.59 -22.23 -7.93
N ASP A 262 4.53 -21.55 -7.49
CA ASP A 262 3.31 -21.37 -8.25
C ASP A 262 3.42 -20.36 -9.41
N ALA A 263 4.48 -19.56 -9.47
CA ALA A 263 4.68 -18.49 -10.46
C ALA A 263 5.48 -18.95 -11.68
N ASN A 264 5.02 -18.60 -12.88
CA ASN A 264 5.76 -18.89 -14.11
C ASN A 264 7.12 -18.14 -14.10
N PRO A 265 8.27 -18.80 -14.29
CA PRO A 265 9.60 -18.19 -14.23
C PRO A 265 9.76 -16.97 -15.16
N LEU A 266 9.06 -16.94 -16.30
CA LEU A 266 9.10 -15.83 -17.26
C LEU A 266 8.40 -14.55 -16.75
N ILE A 267 7.52 -14.68 -15.76
CA ILE A 267 6.81 -13.55 -15.13
C ILE A 267 7.67 -12.90 -14.05
N ILE A 268 8.48 -13.69 -13.34
CA ILE A 268 9.32 -13.26 -12.22
C ILE A 268 10.39 -12.24 -12.66
N HIS A 269 10.92 -12.38 -13.87
CA HIS A 269 12.11 -11.63 -14.29
C HIS A 269 11.86 -10.19 -14.77
N ASN A 270 10.65 -9.84 -15.25
CA ASN A 270 10.48 -8.63 -16.05
C ASN A 270 9.33 -7.70 -15.66
N ASN A 271 8.42 -8.08 -14.75
CA ASN A 271 7.29 -7.22 -14.40
C ASN A 271 6.64 -7.56 -13.03
N PRO A 272 6.88 -6.76 -11.98
CA PRO A 272 6.28 -6.95 -10.65
C PRO A 272 4.74 -6.98 -10.67
N THR A 273 4.13 -6.17 -11.54
CA THR A 273 2.67 -6.10 -11.72
C THR A 273 2.10 -7.42 -12.25
N ARG A 274 2.79 -8.07 -13.20
CA ARG A 274 2.37 -9.38 -13.75
C ARG A 274 2.59 -10.52 -12.77
N LEU A 275 3.68 -10.47 -11.99
CA LEU A 275 3.93 -11.43 -10.92
C LEU A 275 2.80 -11.39 -9.91
N TYR A 276 2.38 -10.19 -9.53
CA TYR A 276 1.30 -10.03 -8.58
C TYR A 276 -0.08 -10.44 -9.13
N GLU A 277 -0.41 -10.09 -10.38
CA GLU A 277 -1.65 -10.58 -11.03
C GLU A 277 -1.70 -12.11 -11.04
N HIS A 278 -0.59 -12.78 -11.33
CA HIS A 278 -0.47 -14.23 -11.31
C HIS A 278 -0.68 -14.83 -9.91
N LEU A 279 -0.09 -14.19 -8.89
CA LEU A 279 -0.22 -14.60 -7.49
C LEU A 279 -1.62 -14.33 -6.91
N LEU A 280 -2.35 -13.34 -7.42
CA LEU A 280 -3.73 -13.03 -7.01
C LEU A 280 -4.77 -13.97 -7.63
N VAL A 281 -4.54 -14.47 -8.84
CA VAL A 281 -5.46 -15.43 -9.49
C VAL A 281 -5.56 -16.74 -8.72
N LYS A 282 -4.54 -17.07 -7.90
CA LYS A 282 -4.43 -18.31 -7.15
C LYS A 282 -4.76 -18.22 -5.66
N SER A 283 -5.03 -17.03 -5.12
CA SER A 283 -5.58 -16.92 -3.76
C SER A 283 -7.03 -17.44 -3.77
N PRO A 284 -7.40 -18.42 -2.92
CA PRO A 284 -8.79 -18.85 -2.77
C PRO A 284 -9.72 -17.71 -2.34
#